data_AF-A0A974WFM0-F1
#
_entry.id   AF-A0A974WFM0-F1
#
_cell.length_a   1.000
_cell.length_b   1.000
_cell.length_c   1.000
_cell.angle_alpha   90.00
_cell.angle_beta   90.00
_cell.angle_gamma   90.00
#
_symmetry.space_group_name_H-M   'P 1'
#
loop_
_entity.id
_entity.type
_entity.pdbx_description
1 polymer ?
#
loop_
_entity_poly.entity_id
_entity_poly.type
_entity_poly.pdbx_seq_one_letter_code
_entity_poly.pdbx_strand_id
1 'polypeptide(L)'
;MTSTPLKDFIKEVIANETGIKSSAIKDTQSFFELGIDSITAVYLLELVEKKYEIELTPLYFWDYPTIEKFADKVEQELRIK
;
A
#
# COMPACT_ATOMS: atom_id res chain seq x y z
N MET A 1 3.77 14.63 -12.13
CA MET A 1 4.56 13.72 -11.27
C MET A 1 4.19 14.03 -9.83
N THR A 2 3.04 13.57 -9.37
CA THR A 2 2.58 13.77 -7.99
C THR A 2 2.55 12.39 -7.34
N SER A 3 3.71 11.91 -6.88
CA SER A 3 3.70 10.79 -5.95
C SER A 3 3.09 11.30 -4.65
N THR A 4 1.89 10.84 -4.34
CA THR A 4 1.26 11.11 -3.04
C THR A 4 2.19 10.53 -1.95
N PRO A 5 2.44 11.23 -0.83
CA PRO A 5 3.26 10.72 0.28
C PRO A 5 2.86 9.31 0.77
N LEU A 6 1.61 8.93 0.58
CA LEU A 6 1.13 7.58 0.87
C LEU A 6 1.71 6.51 -0.08
N LYS A 7 1.79 6.80 -1.39
CA LYS A 7 2.33 5.85 -2.39
C LYS A 7 3.80 5.59 -2.13
N ASP A 8 4.58 6.64 -1.83
CA ASP A 8 5.98 6.49 -1.45
C ASP A 8 6.15 5.65 -0.19
N PHE A 9 5.32 5.90 0.84
CA PHE A 9 5.34 5.09 2.05
C PHE A 9 5.06 3.61 1.78
N ILE A 10 4.03 3.30 1.01
CA ILE A 10 3.70 1.92 0.62
C ILE A 10 4.87 1.28 -0.13
N LYS A 11 5.45 2.00 -1.10
CA LYS A 11 6.61 1.52 -1.86
C LYS A 11 7.82 1.27 -0.98
N GLU A 12 8.09 2.10 0.03
CA GLU A 12 9.17 1.87 0.98
C GLU A 12 8.96 0.61 1.82
N VAL A 13 7.73 0.39 2.32
CA VAL A 13 7.43 -0.82 3.10
C VAL A 13 7.61 -2.06 2.23
N ILE A 14 7.05 -2.06 1.02
CA ILE A 14 7.22 -3.16 0.06
C ILE A 14 8.70 -3.36 -0.26
N ALA A 15 9.46 -2.29 -0.49
CA ALA A 15 10.88 -2.36 -0.82
C ALA A 15 11.70 -3.02 0.30
N ASN A 16 11.39 -2.72 1.55
CA ASN A 16 12.05 -3.32 2.70
C ASN A 16 11.72 -4.81 2.85
N GLU A 17 10.48 -5.21 2.55
CA GLU A 17 10.03 -6.60 2.70
C GLU A 17 10.48 -7.50 1.54
N THR A 18 10.45 -6.97 0.32
CA THR A 18 10.72 -7.72 -0.92
C THR A 18 12.17 -7.59 -1.38
N GLY A 19 12.92 -6.61 -0.86
CA GLY A 19 14.26 -6.24 -1.32
C GLY A 19 14.27 -5.52 -2.68
N ILE A 20 13.10 -5.24 -3.27
CA ILE A 20 12.98 -4.51 -4.54
C ILE A 20 13.16 -3.01 -4.26
N LYS A 21 13.93 -2.28 -5.07
CA LYS A 21 14.06 -0.83 -4.91
C LYS A 21 12.70 -0.14 -5.12
N SER A 22 12.31 0.76 -4.22
CA SER A 22 11.07 1.55 -4.33
C SER A 22 10.94 2.30 -5.67
N SER A 23 12.06 2.73 -6.26
CA SER A 23 12.10 3.36 -7.60
C SER A 23 11.84 2.41 -8.77
N ALA A 24 12.02 1.11 -8.59
CA ALA A 24 11.67 0.08 -9.57
C ALA A 24 10.22 -0.37 -9.46
N ILE A 25 9.55 -0.06 -8.34
CA ILE A 25 8.15 -0.40 -8.08
C ILE A 25 7.24 0.57 -8.84
N LYS A 26 6.41 0.02 -9.72
CA LYS A 26 5.41 0.78 -10.50
C LYS A 26 4.10 0.85 -9.73
N ASP A 27 3.41 1.98 -9.81
CA ASP A 27 2.11 2.17 -9.15
C ASP A 27 1.02 1.22 -9.70
N THR A 28 1.18 0.79 -10.96
CA THR A 28 0.29 -0.14 -11.65
C THR A 28 0.61 -1.61 -11.38
N GLN A 29 1.74 -1.92 -10.74
CA GLN A 29 2.06 -3.31 -10.36
C GLN A 29 1.18 -3.75 -9.22
N SER A 30 0.79 -5.03 -9.25
CA SER A 30 0.06 -5.60 -8.16
C SER A 30 0.96 -5.96 -6.98
N PHE A 31 0.42 -5.92 -5.76
CA PHE A 31 1.13 -6.34 -4.56
C PHE A 31 1.60 -7.80 -4.67
N PHE A 32 0.78 -8.67 -5.24
CA PHE A 32 1.11 -10.08 -5.46
C PHE A 32 2.31 -10.26 -6.42
N GLU A 33 2.40 -9.47 -7.50
CA GLU A 33 3.55 -9.49 -8.41
C GLU A 33 4.84 -9.02 -7.75
N LEU A 34 4.74 -8.14 -6.76
CA LEU A 34 5.87 -7.64 -5.99
C LEU A 34 6.33 -8.65 -4.92
N GLY A 35 5.59 -9.75 -4.70
CA GLY A 35 5.88 -10.73 -3.67
C GLY A 35 5.29 -10.38 -2.30
N ILE A 36 4.21 -9.59 -2.27
CA ILE A 36 3.45 -9.35 -1.04
C ILE A 36 2.49 -10.51 -0.80
N ASP A 37 2.79 -11.29 0.22
CA ASP A 37 1.93 -12.35 0.73
C ASP A 37 0.92 -11.84 1.76
N SER A 38 -0.01 -12.70 2.19
CA SER A 38 -1.04 -12.34 3.17
C SER A 38 -0.49 -11.82 4.49
N ILE A 39 0.69 -12.26 4.94
CA ILE A 39 1.32 -11.80 6.18
C ILE A 39 1.82 -10.37 6.01
N THR A 40 2.60 -10.11 4.96
CA THR A 40 3.15 -8.78 4.67
C THR A 40 2.05 -7.79 4.33
N ALA A 41 0.96 -8.24 3.70
CA ALA A 41 -0.23 -7.43 3.45
C ALA A 41 -0.83 -6.91 4.77
N VAL A 42 -1.08 -7.80 5.74
CA VAL A 42 -1.63 -7.41 7.05
C VAL A 42 -0.67 -6.48 7.79
N TYR A 43 0.63 -6.74 7.74
CA TYR A 43 1.64 -5.87 8.33
C TYR A 43 1.61 -4.46 7.71
N LEU A 44 1.49 -4.37 6.38
CA LEU A 44 1.38 -3.09 5.68
C LEU A 44 0.10 -2.35 6.06
N LEU A 45 -1.03 -3.04 6.23
CA LEU A 45 -2.25 -2.42 6.75
C LEU A 45 -2.00 -1.84 8.13
N GLU A 46 -1.48 -2.62 9.07
CA GLU A 46 -1.30 -2.16 10.44
C GLU A 46 -0.39 -0.91 10.50
N LEU A 47 0.64 -0.84 9.66
CA LEU A 47 1.50 0.33 9.54
C LEU A 47 0.75 1.56 9.02
N VAL A 48 -0.10 1.40 8.00
CA VAL A 48 -0.91 2.49 7.44
C VAL A 48 -1.98 2.92 8.45
N GLU A 49 -2.68 1.97 9.07
CA GLU A 49 -3.68 2.20 10.11
C GLU A 49 -3.09 2.98 11.28
N LYS A 50 -1.92 2.58 11.81
CA LYS A 50 -1.22 3.33 12.87
C LYS A 50 -0.78 4.73 12.43
N LYS A 51 -0.30 4.88 11.20
CA LYS A 51 0.27 6.15 10.72
C LYS A 51 -0.81 7.19 10.43
N TYR A 52 -1.95 6.75 9.92
CA TYR A 52 -3.03 7.63 9.48
C TYR A 52 -4.27 7.55 10.37
N GLU A 53 -4.23 6.72 11.42
CA GLU A 53 -5.31 6.49 12.37
C GLU A 53 -6.62 6.06 11.69
N ILE A 54 -6.53 5.18 10.70
CA ILE A 54 -7.68 4.64 9.97
C ILE A 54 -7.81 3.14 10.23
N GLU A 55 -8.95 2.57 9.86
CA GLU A 55 -9.19 1.12 9.89
C GLU A 55 -9.24 0.59 8.46
N LEU A 56 -8.41 -0.38 8.14
CA LEU A 56 -8.29 -1.00 6.83
C LEU A 56 -8.52 -2.51 6.93
N THR A 57 -9.26 -3.05 5.97
CA THR A 57 -9.54 -4.49 5.93
C THR A 57 -8.58 -5.23 4.99
N PRO A 58 -8.11 -6.45 5.32
CA PRO A 58 -7.31 -7.29 4.43
C PRO A 58 -7.87 -7.46 3.01
N LEU A 59 -9.21 -7.40 2.89
CA LEU A 59 -9.94 -7.42 1.62
C LEU A 59 -9.49 -6.32 0.65
N TYR A 60 -8.92 -5.22 1.13
CA TYR A 60 -8.45 -4.13 0.27
C TYR A 60 -7.32 -4.59 -0.67
N PHE A 61 -6.49 -5.56 -0.27
CA PHE A 61 -5.50 -6.14 -1.18
C PHE A 61 -6.13 -6.99 -2.29
N TRP A 62 -7.34 -7.52 -2.07
CA TRP A 62 -8.10 -8.26 -3.07
C TRP A 62 -8.89 -7.32 -3.99
N ASP A 63 -9.60 -6.34 -3.43
CA ASP A 63 -10.38 -5.35 -4.18
C ASP A 63 -9.49 -4.34 -4.93
N TYR A 64 -8.36 -3.96 -4.32
CA TYR A 64 -7.41 -2.98 -4.81
C TYR A 64 -6.01 -3.60 -4.87
N PRO A 65 -5.76 -4.52 -5.83
CA PRO A 65 -4.52 -5.29 -5.87
C PRO A 65 -3.30 -4.47 -6.28
N THR A 66 -3.44 -3.20 -6.64
CA THR A 66 -2.33 -2.33 -7.08
C THR A 66 -2.10 -1.18 -6.11
N ILE A 67 -0.86 -0.70 -6.05
CA ILE A 67 -0.44 0.41 -5.17
C ILE A 67 -1.27 1.67 -5.45
N GLU A 68 -1.50 1.98 -6.72
CA GLU A 68 -2.31 3.14 -7.10
C GLU A 68 -3.72 3.06 -6.51
N LYS A 69 -4.42 1.95 -6.73
CA LYS A 69 -5.81 1.78 -6.28
C LYS A 69 -5.92 1.76 -4.76
N PHE A 70 -4.99 1.07 -4.10
CA PHE A 70 -4.95 1.00 -2.65
C PHE A 70 -4.69 2.38 -2.04
N ALA A 71 -3.72 3.12 -2.58
CA ALA A 71 -3.46 4.48 -2.13
C ALA A 71 -4.66 5.40 -2.35
N ASP A 72 -5.31 5.34 -3.52
CA ASP A 72 -6.53 6.11 -3.80
C ASP A 72 -7.63 5.80 -2.78
N LYS A 73 -7.84 4.51 -2.48
CA LYS A 73 -8.86 4.08 -1.51
C LYS A 73 -8.55 4.58 -0.10
N VAL A 74 -7.30 4.47 0.34
CA VAL A 74 -6.87 4.98 1.65
C VAL A 74 -7.02 6.51 1.72
N GLU A 75 -6.63 7.23 0.66
CA GLU A 75 -6.86 8.68 0.57
C GLU A 75 -8.35 9.04 0.66
N GLN A 76 -9.23 8.20 0.11
CA GLN A 76 -10.68 8.38 0.28
C GLN A 76 -11.11 8.20 1.73
N GLU A 77 -10.68 7.14 2.42
CA GLU A 77 -11.01 6.94 3.85
C GLU A 77 -10.56 8.13 4.70
N LEU A 78 -9.39 8.70 4.40
CA LEU A 78 -8.87 9.88 5.09
C LEU A 78 -9.68 11.16 4.87
N ARG A 79 -10.42 11.27 3.75
CA ARG A 79 -11.30 12.41 3.47
C ARG A 79 -12.67 12.30 4.11
N ILE A 80 -13.06 11.07 4.47
CA ILE A 80 -14.38 10.79 5.07
C ILE A 80 -14.31 10.93 6.59
N LYS A 81 -13.11 10.87 7.16
CA LYS A 81 -12.80 11.17 8.57
C LYS A 81 -12.71 12.66 8.83
#